data_AF-F1Z811-F1
#
_entry.id   AF-F1Z811-F1
#
_cell.length_a   1.000
_cell.length_b   1.000
_cell.length_c   1.000
_cell.angle_alpha   90.00
_cell.angle_beta   90.00
_cell.angle_gamma   90.00
#
_symmetry.space_group_name_H-M   'P 1'
#
loop_
_entity.id
_entity.type
_entity.pdbx_description
1 polymer ?
#
loop_
_entity_poly.entity_id
_entity_poly.type
_entity_poly.pdbx_seq_one_letter_code
_entity_poly.pdbx_strand_id
1 'polypeptide(L)'
;MRIATLLCAAIMTAAVPTIAMADDPHDPTMRSARARARDHEIIRRLNLRESAHVRERDARYAAQNDAYVRSRQQYEHDMANWRRAVSACQSGDYSACGN
;
A
#
# COMPACT_ATOMS: atom_id res chain seq x y z
N MET A 1 20.77 -12.66 35.19
CA MET A 1 19.33 -12.45 34.88
C MET A 1 18.78 -11.07 35.25
N ARG A 2 19.32 -10.34 36.24
CA ARG A 2 18.86 -8.98 36.61
C ARG A 2 19.36 -7.84 35.71
N ILE A 3 20.47 -8.04 35.02
CA ILE A 3 21.09 -7.00 34.16
C ILE A 3 20.38 -6.92 32.79
N ALA A 4 19.94 -8.07 32.26
CA ALA A 4 19.19 -8.13 30.99
C ALA A 4 17.80 -7.48 31.08
N THR A 5 17.18 -7.50 32.27
CA THR A 5 15.87 -6.86 32.52
C THR A 5 15.96 -5.34 32.56
N LEU A 6 17.10 -4.78 32.99
CA LEU A 6 17.31 -3.32 33.03
C LEU A 6 17.60 -2.74 31.63
N LEU A 7 18.26 -3.51 30.74
CA LEU A 7 18.53 -3.06 29.38
C LEU A 7 17.27 -2.98 28.50
N CYS A 8 16.30 -3.88 28.68
CA CYS A 8 15.03 -3.81 27.94
C CYS A 8 14.16 -2.61 28.36
N ALA A 9 14.22 -2.18 29.62
CA ALA A 9 13.45 -1.05 30.11
C ALA A 9 13.94 0.30 29.53
N ALA A 10 15.25 0.45 29.30
CA ALA A 10 15.85 1.68 28.78
C ALA A 10 15.55 1.94 27.29
N ILE A 11 15.25 0.90 26.51
CA ILE A 11 14.93 1.05 25.07
C ILE A 11 13.48 1.54 24.88
N MET A 12 12.57 1.22 25.81
CA MET A 12 11.16 1.63 25.68
C MET A 12 10.90 3.11 25.99
N THR A 13 11.80 3.81 26.69
CA THR A 13 11.59 5.23 27.04
C THR A 13 11.89 6.21 25.89
N ALA A 14 12.48 5.76 24.78
CA ALA A 14 12.76 6.61 23.62
C ALA A 14 11.59 6.69 22.61
N ALA A 15 10.55 5.87 22.80
CA ALA A 15 9.37 5.84 21.93
C ALA A 15 8.22 6.69 22.50
N VAL A 16 8.52 7.88 23.02
CA VAL A 16 7.46 8.83 23.39
C VAL A 16 6.91 9.40 22.08
N PRO A 17 5.63 9.23 21.75
CA PRO A 17 5.04 9.92 20.62
C PRO A 17 5.20 11.41 20.88
N THR A 18 5.94 12.11 20.02
CA THR A 18 5.94 13.57 20.02
C THR A 18 4.49 14.00 19.77
N ILE A 19 3.99 14.88 20.65
CA ILE A 19 2.67 15.47 20.46
C ILE A 19 2.72 16.20 19.11
N ALA A 20 1.96 15.72 18.13
CA ALA A 20 1.76 16.44 16.88
C ALA A 20 1.10 17.77 17.25
N MET A 21 1.86 18.87 17.18
CA MET A 21 1.32 20.19 17.39
C MET A 21 0.36 20.49 16.24
N ALA A 22 -0.93 20.55 16.53
CA ALA A 22 -1.93 21.07 15.60
C ALA A 22 -1.73 22.58 15.42
N ASP A 23 -2.17 23.12 14.29
CA ASP A 23 -2.18 24.56 14.06
C ASP A 23 -2.94 25.29 15.17
N ASP A 24 -2.31 26.31 15.74
CA ASP A 24 -2.89 27.09 16.84
C ASP A 24 -4.15 27.84 16.35
N PRO A 25 -5.35 27.53 16.86
CA PRO A 25 -6.56 28.25 16.50
C PRO A 25 -6.53 29.73 16.92
N HIS A 26 -5.56 30.16 17.72
CA HIS A 26 -5.35 31.52 18.19
C HIS A 26 -4.10 32.18 17.60
N ASP A 27 -3.53 31.61 16.52
CA ASP A 27 -2.35 32.17 15.85
C ASP A 27 -2.59 33.65 15.44
N PRO A 28 -1.82 34.60 16.00
CA PRO A 28 -1.97 36.02 15.68
C PRO A 28 -1.69 36.34 14.21
N THR A 29 -0.92 35.51 13.51
CA THR A 29 -0.59 35.68 12.08
C THR A 29 -1.81 35.43 11.18
N MET A 30 -2.79 34.66 11.64
CA MET A 30 -4.00 34.27 10.89
C MET A 30 -5.24 35.14 11.19
N ARG A 31 -5.09 36.24 11.94
CA ARG A 31 -6.22 37.11 12.34
C ARG A 31 -6.84 37.91 11.19
N SER A 32 -6.09 38.18 10.12
CA SER A 32 -6.60 38.94 8.97
C SER A 32 -7.26 38.07 7.90
N ALA A 33 -8.29 38.60 7.24
CA ALA A 33 -8.93 37.91 6.11
C ALA A 33 -7.95 37.63 4.95
N ARG A 34 -7.02 38.55 4.70
CA ARG A 34 -5.98 38.40 3.67
C ARG A 34 -5.01 37.25 4.00
N ALA A 35 -4.62 37.08 5.27
CA ALA A 35 -3.76 35.97 5.68
C ALA A 35 -4.46 34.63 5.41
N ARG A 36 -5.71 34.48 5.88
CA ARG A 36 -6.51 33.27 5.65
C ARG A 36 -6.77 32.98 4.17
N ALA A 37 -7.00 33.99 3.35
CA ALA A 37 -7.19 33.79 1.91
C ALA A 37 -5.92 33.28 1.21
N ARG A 38 -4.74 33.79 1.58
CA ARG A 38 -3.46 33.30 1.03
C ARG A 38 -3.18 31.86 1.47
N ASP A 39 -3.42 31.57 2.74
CA ASP A 39 -3.26 30.23 3.30
C ASP A 39 -4.20 29.22 2.62
N HIS A 40 -5.48 29.57 2.48
CA HIS A 40 -6.46 28.76 1.75
C HIS A 40 -6.00 28.42 0.32
N GLU A 41 -5.43 29.39 -0.40
CA GLU A 41 -4.91 29.15 -1.75
C GLU A 41 -3.64 28.28 -1.76
N ILE A 42 -2.80 28.37 -0.73
CA ILE A 42 -1.66 27.45 -0.55
C ILE A 42 -2.17 26.04 -0.31
N ILE A 43 -3.06 25.85 0.67
CA ILE A 43 -3.65 24.56 1.02
C ILE A 43 -4.38 23.94 -0.18
N ARG A 44 -5.15 24.74 -0.92
CA ARG A 44 -5.85 24.28 -2.14
C ARG A 44 -4.86 23.74 -3.16
N ARG A 45 -3.77 24.46 -3.44
CA ARG A 45 -2.75 24.02 -4.39
C ARG A 45 -2.04 22.74 -3.94
N LEU A 46 -1.74 22.63 -2.64
CA LEU A 46 -1.15 21.42 -2.07
C LEU A 46 -2.10 20.23 -2.20
N ASN A 47 -3.36 20.39 -1.85
CA ASN A 47 -4.38 19.34 -1.97
C ASN A 47 -4.60 18.91 -3.42
N LEU A 48 -4.64 19.84 -4.37
CA LEU A 48 -4.77 19.52 -5.79
C LEU A 48 -3.58 18.72 -6.31
N ARG A 49 -2.36 19.09 -5.91
CA ARG A 49 -1.13 18.38 -6.26
C ARG A 49 -1.12 16.96 -5.68
N GLU A 50 -1.39 16.83 -4.38
CA GLU A 50 -1.39 15.53 -3.73
C GLU A 50 -2.50 14.63 -4.26
N SER A 51 -3.69 15.19 -4.52
CA SER A 51 -4.79 14.47 -5.14
C SER A 51 -4.42 13.94 -6.54
N ALA A 52 -3.66 14.71 -7.33
CA ALA A 52 -3.17 14.24 -8.62
C ALA A 52 -2.16 13.09 -8.47
N HIS A 53 -1.21 13.23 -7.55
CA HIS A 53 -0.22 12.20 -7.24
C HIS A 53 -0.86 10.89 -6.77
N VAL A 54 -1.82 10.96 -5.83
CA VAL A 54 -2.56 9.79 -5.32
C VAL A 54 -3.35 9.13 -6.43
N ARG A 55 -4.06 9.89 -7.28
CA ARG A 55 -4.79 9.32 -8.44
C ARG A 55 -3.86 8.55 -9.37
N GLU A 56 -2.69 9.11 -9.69
CA GLU A 56 -1.71 8.45 -10.56
C GLU A 56 -1.18 7.16 -9.91
N ARG A 57 -0.82 7.22 -8.63
CA ARG A 57 -0.35 6.06 -7.87
C ARG A 57 -1.39 4.96 -7.84
N ASP A 58 -2.65 5.30 -7.53
CA ASP A 58 -3.73 4.33 -7.41
C ASP A 58 -4.06 3.69 -8.77
N ALA A 59 -3.99 4.46 -9.87
CA ALA A 59 -4.14 3.92 -11.22
C ALA A 59 -3.03 2.90 -11.55
N ARG A 60 -1.77 3.16 -11.15
CA ARG A 60 -0.67 2.20 -11.32
C ARG A 60 -0.89 0.92 -10.51
N TYR A 61 -1.35 1.03 -9.27
CA TYR A 61 -1.63 -0.14 -8.43
C TYR A 61 -2.81 -0.95 -8.95
N ALA A 62 -3.87 -0.29 -9.45
CA ALA A 62 -4.98 -0.97 -10.10
C ALA A 62 -4.49 -1.78 -11.32
N ALA A 63 -3.70 -1.16 -12.21
CA ALA A 63 -3.17 -1.84 -13.39
C ALA A 63 -2.25 -3.04 -13.04
N GLN A 64 -1.41 -2.90 -12.01
CA GLN A 64 -0.56 -3.98 -11.51
C GLN A 64 -1.38 -5.13 -10.92
N ASN A 65 -2.41 -4.81 -10.12
CA ASN A 65 -3.31 -5.79 -9.54
C ASN A 65 -4.03 -6.56 -10.65
N ASP A 66 -4.61 -5.87 -11.63
CA ASP A 66 -5.29 -6.50 -12.75
C ASP A 66 -4.35 -7.43 -13.55
N ALA A 67 -3.10 -7.02 -13.76
CA ALA A 67 -2.11 -7.88 -14.41
C ALA A 67 -1.78 -9.13 -13.59
N TYR A 68 -1.64 -8.98 -12.26
CA TYR A 68 -1.44 -10.10 -11.35
C TYR A 68 -2.63 -11.07 -11.37
N VAL A 69 -3.86 -10.56 -11.26
CA VAL A 69 -5.09 -11.37 -11.29
C VAL A 69 -5.18 -12.16 -12.60
N ARG A 70 -4.94 -11.53 -13.76
CA ARG A 70 -4.93 -12.23 -15.05
C ARG A 70 -3.86 -13.33 -15.11
N SER A 71 -2.64 -13.03 -14.67
CA SER A 71 -1.54 -14.00 -14.63
C SER A 71 -1.88 -15.20 -13.73
N ARG A 72 -2.49 -14.94 -12.57
CA ARG A 72 -2.96 -15.97 -11.64
C ARG A 72 -4.03 -16.87 -12.25
N GLN A 73 -5.03 -16.27 -12.90
CA GLN A 73 -6.09 -17.02 -13.58
C GLN A 73 -5.54 -17.91 -14.70
N GLN A 74 -4.62 -17.39 -15.51
CA GLN A 74 -3.96 -18.15 -16.57
C GLN A 74 -3.18 -19.34 -15.99
N TYR A 75 -2.36 -19.10 -14.96
CA TYR A 75 -1.62 -20.14 -14.28
C TYR A 75 -2.54 -21.24 -13.71
N GLU A 76 -3.65 -20.86 -13.09
CA GLU A 76 -4.61 -21.81 -12.53
C GLU A 76 -5.29 -22.65 -13.62
N HIS A 77 -5.61 -22.02 -14.76
CA HIS A 77 -6.14 -22.71 -15.94
C HIS A 77 -5.13 -23.71 -16.51
N ASP A 78 -3.89 -23.30 -16.70
CA ASP A 78 -2.82 -24.15 -17.25
C ASP A 78 -2.51 -25.32 -16.32
N MET A 79 -2.48 -25.09 -15.01
CA MET A 79 -2.32 -26.15 -14.02
C MET A 79 -3.50 -27.12 -14.01
N ALA A 80 -4.73 -26.66 -14.23
CA ALA A 80 -5.88 -27.54 -14.36
C ALA A 80 -5.80 -28.40 -15.64
N ASN A 81 -5.37 -27.81 -16.75
CA ASN A 81 -5.14 -28.53 -18.02
C ASN A 81 -4.06 -29.60 -17.85
N TRP A 82 -2.91 -29.23 -17.28
CA TRP A 82 -1.81 -30.13 -17.01
C TRP A 82 -2.23 -31.30 -16.11
N ARG A 83 -2.96 -31.04 -15.01
CA ARG A 83 -3.48 -32.11 -14.14
C ARG A 83 -4.40 -33.08 -14.88
N ARG A 84 -5.24 -32.57 -15.79
CA ARG A 84 -6.10 -33.42 -16.64
C ARG A 84 -5.27 -34.28 -17.60
N ALA A 85 -4.29 -33.70 -18.28
CA ALA A 85 -3.41 -34.44 -19.20
C ALA A 85 -2.61 -35.53 -18.48
N VAL A 86 -2.04 -35.21 -17.31
CA VAL A 86 -1.34 -36.18 -16.46
C VAL A 86 -2.27 -37.31 -16.02
N SER A 87 -3.50 -37.00 -15.59
CA SER A 87 -4.47 -38.02 -15.21
C SER A 87 -4.85 -38.93 -16.39
N ALA A 88 -5.04 -38.37 -17.59
CA ALA A 88 -5.36 -39.14 -18.79
C ALA A 88 -4.20 -40.08 -19.17
N CYS A 89 -2.97 -39.56 -19.17
CA CYS A 89 -1.75 -40.32 -19.37
C CYS A 89 -1.64 -41.50 -18.39
N GLN A 90 -1.86 -41.24 -17.09
CA GLN A 90 -1.83 -42.27 -16.04
C GLN A 90 -2.94 -43.32 -16.20
N SER A 91 -4.07 -42.97 -16.83
CA SER A 91 -5.15 -43.90 -17.16
C SER A 91 -4.93 -44.71 -18.43
N GLY A 92 -3.79 -44.53 -19.11
CA GLY A 92 -3.41 -45.29 -20.30
C GLY A 92 -3.63 -44.56 -21.63
N ASP A 93 -4.13 -43.31 -21.62
CA ASP A 93 -4.13 -42.45 -22.81
C ASP A 93 -2.74 -41.84 -23.00
N TYR A 94 -1.83 -42.62 -23.56
CA TYR A 94 -0.45 -42.20 -23.76
C TYR A 94 -0.29 -41.01 -24.72
N SER A 95 -1.32 -40.68 -25.52
CA SER A 95 -1.32 -39.47 -26.35
C SER A 95 -1.28 -38.18 -25.52
N ALA A 96 -1.67 -38.25 -24.25
CA ALA A 96 -1.66 -37.13 -23.31
C ALA A 96 -0.35 -36.94 -22.53
N CYS A 97 0.60 -37.89 -22.57
CA CYS A 97 1.78 -37.89 -21.69
C CYS A 97 2.86 -36.82 -21.99
N GLY A 98 2.77 -36.14 -23.14
CA GLY A 98 3.73 -35.11 -23.57
C GLY A 98 3.11 -33.72 -23.75
N ASN A 99 1.88 -33.53 -23.29
CA ASN A 99 1.15 -32.26 -23.35
C ASN A 99 1.25 -31.47 -22.03
#